data_AF-A0A519VF09-F1
#
_entry.id   AF-A0A519VF09-F1
#
_cell.length_a   1.000
_cell.length_b   1.000
_cell.length_c   1.000
_cell.angle_alpha   90.00
_cell.angle_beta   90.00
_cell.angle_gamma   90.00
#
_symmetry.space_group_name_H-M   'P 1'
#
loop_
_entity.id
_entity.type
_entity.pdbx_description
1 polymer ?
#
loop_
_entity_poly.entity_id
_entity_poly.type
_entity_poly.pdbx_seq_one_letter_code
_entity_poly.pdbx_strand_id
1 'polypeptide(L)'
;MENKHKFELLDLRYMQEISRGDISYERRLANVFIETIPEDLLTLKRHFDEKSIEEIKKISHHMQSSLFIMGLEQKLSAYMEFEAYENADGKEIKEKIAFITKICMRAVEEAKVYLKGLA
;
A
#
# COMPACT_ATOMS: atom_id res chain seq x y z
N MET A 1 -10.83 20.85 -18.41
CA MET A 1 -9.98 19.71 -18.79
C MET A 1 -8.88 19.57 -17.74
N GLU A 2 -8.77 18.36 -17.19
CA GLU A 2 -7.62 17.72 -16.52
C GLU A 2 -6.92 18.45 -15.35
N ASN A 3 -7.38 18.18 -14.13
CA ASN A 3 -6.51 18.11 -12.95
C ASN A 3 -6.07 16.65 -12.76
N LYS A 4 -5.34 16.09 -13.73
CA LYS A 4 -4.76 14.76 -13.61
C LYS A 4 -3.35 14.92 -13.03
N HIS A 5 -3.10 14.23 -11.91
CA HIS A 5 -1.82 14.06 -11.21
C HIS A 5 -1.44 15.15 -10.18
N LYS A 6 -2.15 15.22 -9.06
CA LYS A 6 -1.70 15.95 -7.85
C LYS A 6 -0.73 15.14 -6.96
N PHE A 7 -0.63 13.83 -7.21
CA PHE A 7 0.13 12.87 -6.41
C PHE A 7 1.05 12.04 -7.31
N GLU A 8 2.23 11.69 -6.81
CA GLU A 8 3.26 10.96 -7.56
C GLU A 8 3.04 9.44 -7.48
N LEU A 9 2.46 8.97 -6.37
CA LEU A 9 2.23 7.56 -6.11
C LEU A 9 0.76 7.18 -6.21
N LEU A 10 -0.13 7.94 -5.56
CA LEU A 10 -1.55 7.61 -5.48
C LEU A 10 -2.28 7.80 -6.81
N ASP A 11 -3.08 6.81 -7.15
CA ASP A 11 -4.08 6.89 -8.22
C ASP A 11 -5.47 6.62 -7.65
N LEU A 12 -6.15 7.71 -7.29
CA LEU A 12 -7.41 7.67 -6.56
C LEU A 12 -8.63 7.44 -7.47
N ARG A 13 -8.45 7.22 -8.77
CA ARG A 13 -9.55 7.05 -9.73
C ARG A 13 -10.49 5.93 -9.32
N TYR A 14 -9.93 4.78 -8.96
CA TYR A 14 -10.72 3.63 -8.55
C TYR A 14 -11.48 3.89 -7.25
N MET A 15 -10.81 4.43 -6.22
CA MET A 15 -11.44 4.84 -4.97
C MET A 15 -12.61 5.81 -5.20
N GLN A 16 -12.44 6.80 -6.07
CA GLN A 16 -13.48 7.79 -6.42
C GLN A 16 -14.62 7.19 -7.25
N GLU A 17 -14.33 6.21 -8.10
CA GLU A 17 -15.34 5.47 -8.85
C GLU A 17 -16.24 4.66 -7.92
N ILE A 18 -15.65 3.92 -6.99
CA ILE A 18 -16.42 3.10 -6.03
C ILE A 18 -17.11 3.95 -4.96
N SER A 19 -16.59 5.15 -4.66
CA SER A 19 -17.25 6.09 -3.75
C SER A 19 -18.50 6.73 -4.35
N ARG A 20 -18.58 6.83 -5.69
CA ARG A 20 -19.65 7.51 -6.42
C ARG A 20 -19.90 8.94 -5.92
N GLY A 21 -18.85 9.63 -5.47
CA GLY A 21 -18.91 10.98 -4.92
C GLY A 21 -19.28 11.06 -3.43
N ASP A 22 -19.38 9.94 -2.72
CA ASP A 22 -19.52 9.93 -1.26
C ASP A 22 -18.18 10.27 -0.59
N ILE A 23 -18.00 11.56 -0.28
CA ILE A 23 -16.82 12.10 0.42
C ILE A 23 -16.62 11.45 1.80
N SER A 24 -17.70 11.03 2.49
CA SER A 24 -17.58 10.36 3.78
C SER A 24 -17.01 8.95 3.62
N TYR A 25 -17.34 8.28 2.52
CA TYR A 25 -16.76 6.99 2.16
C TYR A 25 -15.28 7.12 1.78
N GLU A 26 -14.92 8.10 0.95
CA GLU A 26 -13.51 8.38 0.61
C GLU A 26 -12.67 8.71 1.85
N ARG A 27 -13.22 9.53 2.75
CA ARG A 27 -12.59 9.86 4.04
C ARG A 27 -12.32 8.60 4.86
N ARG A 28 -13.28 7.68 4.94
CA ARG A 28 -13.11 6.40 5.64
C ARG A 28 -11.99 5.56 5.01
N LEU A 29 -12.00 5.39 3.70
CA LEU A 29 -10.98 4.61 3.00
C LEU A 29 -9.57 5.20 3.19
N ALA A 30 -9.44 6.53 3.06
CA ALA A 30 -8.17 7.20 3.28
C ALA A 30 -7.67 7.07 4.73
N ASN A 31 -8.56 7.20 5.73
CA ASN A 31 -8.20 7.03 7.14
C ASN A 31 -7.74 5.60 7.44
N VAL A 32 -8.51 4.59 7.00
CA VAL A 32 -8.12 3.18 7.17
C VAL A 32 -6.75 2.94 6.57
N PHE A 33 -6.49 3.41 5.35
CA PHE A 33 -5.18 3.29 4.72
C PHE A 33 -4.05 3.95 5.51
N ILE A 34 -4.28 5.16 6.04
CA ILE A 34 -3.29 5.92 6.82
C ILE A 34 -2.95 5.21 8.14
N GLU A 35 -3.94 4.56 8.76
CA GLU A 35 -3.79 3.89 10.05
C GLU A 35 -3.18 2.49 9.88
N THR A 36 -3.68 1.67 8.96
CA THR A 36 -3.32 0.25 8.90
C THR A 36 -1.99 -0.01 8.18
N ILE A 37 -1.70 0.71 7.08
CA ILE A 37 -0.52 0.41 6.27
C ILE A 37 0.80 0.53 7.05
N PRO A 38 1.02 1.56 7.90
CA PRO A 38 2.21 1.60 8.74
C PRO A 38 2.34 0.39 9.68
N GLU A 39 1.23 -0.08 10.25
CA GLU A 39 1.21 -1.24 11.15
C GLU A 39 1.48 -2.56 10.39
N ASP A 40 0.91 -2.71 9.20
CA ASP A 40 1.14 -3.85 8.32
C ASP A 40 2.61 -3.94 7.90
N LEU A 41 3.25 -2.80 7.60
CA LEU A 41 4.68 -2.74 7.27
C LEU A 41 5.57 -3.15 8.44
N LEU A 42 5.22 -2.75 9.66
CA LEU A 42 5.94 -3.19 10.87
C LEU A 42 5.80 -4.70 11.07
N THR A 43 4.59 -5.23 10.85
CA THR A 43 4.28 -6.66 10.93
C THR A 43 5.04 -7.46 9.86
N LEU A 44 5.05 -6.98 8.62
CA LEU A 44 5.81 -7.55 7.51
C LEU A 44 7.30 -7.64 7.85
N LYS A 45 7.89 -6.57 8.38
CA LYS A 45 9.29 -6.55 8.78
C LYS A 45 9.57 -7.54 9.92
N ARG A 46 8.68 -7.60 10.92
CA ARG A 46 8.80 -8.55 12.04
C ARG A 46 8.79 -10.00 11.54
N HIS A 47 7.87 -10.36 10.65
CA HIS A 47 7.82 -11.70 10.08
C HIS A 47 9.05 -12.06 9.25
N PHE A 48 9.65 -11.07 8.57
CA PHE A 48 10.94 -11.25 7.92
C PHE A 48 12.08 -11.53 8.92
N ASP A 49 12.16 -10.77 10.01
CA ASP A 49 13.17 -10.99 11.06
C ASP A 49 13.00 -12.37 11.74
N GLU A 50 11.76 -12.84 11.86
CA GLU A 50 11.39 -14.18 12.36
C GLU A 50 11.58 -15.31 11.33
N LYS A 51 11.99 -14.98 10.09
CA LYS A 51 12.10 -15.92 8.95
C LYS A 51 10.79 -16.66 8.62
N SER A 52 9.65 -16.04 8.90
CA SER A 52 8.33 -16.62 8.67
C SER A 52 7.80 -16.25 7.28
N ILE A 53 8.24 -16.98 6.25
CA ILE A 53 7.87 -16.70 4.86
C ILE A 53 6.36 -16.83 4.62
N GLU A 54 5.70 -17.80 5.26
CA GLU A 54 4.25 -17.97 5.14
C GLU A 54 3.49 -16.75 5.66
N GLU A 55 3.93 -16.18 6.78
CA GLU A 55 3.30 -14.99 7.36
C GLU A 55 3.60 -13.73 6.54
N ILE A 56 4.78 -13.63 5.92
CA ILE A 56 5.09 -12.59 4.92
C ILE A 56 4.11 -12.65 3.74
N LYS A 57 3.82 -13.85 3.23
CA LYS A 57 2.83 -14.03 2.15
C LYS A 57 1.45 -13.55 2.59
N LYS A 58 0.98 -13.99 3.78
CA LYS A 58 -0.34 -13.61 4.31
C LYS A 58 -0.51 -12.10 4.48
N ILE A 59 0.47 -11.42 5.11
CA ILE A 59 0.38 -9.97 5.31
C ILE A 59 0.49 -9.21 3.99
N SER A 60 1.30 -9.67 3.03
CA SER A 60 1.36 -9.08 1.69
C SER A 60 0.00 -9.12 1.00
N HIS A 61 -0.66 -10.28 0.96
CA HIS A 61 -2.00 -10.41 0.39
C HIS A 61 -3.04 -9.53 1.09
N HIS A 62 -2.97 -9.42 2.43
CA HIS A 62 -3.83 -8.53 3.18
C HIS A 62 -3.66 -7.06 2.73
N MET A 63 -2.40 -6.61 2.62
CA MET A 63 -2.09 -5.25 2.18
C MET A 63 -2.51 -4.98 0.73
N GLN A 64 -2.50 -5.98 -0.16
CA GLN A 64 -2.82 -5.80 -1.59
C GLN A 64 -4.17 -5.12 -1.82
N SER A 65 -5.22 -5.48 -1.06
CA SER A 65 -6.54 -4.89 -1.24
C SER A 65 -6.54 -3.38 -0.98
N SER A 66 -5.93 -2.96 0.13
CA SER A 66 -5.82 -1.53 0.50
C SER A 66 -4.94 -0.75 -0.49
N LEU A 67 -3.83 -1.35 -0.94
CA LEU A 67 -2.93 -0.73 -1.92
C LEU A 67 -3.59 -0.61 -3.30
N PHE A 68 -4.39 -1.60 -3.70
CA PHE A 68 -5.15 -1.58 -4.95
C PHE A 68 -6.20 -0.47 -4.95
N ILE A 69 -6.97 -0.33 -3.87
CA ILE A 69 -7.97 0.73 -3.73
C ILE A 69 -7.34 2.12 -3.91
N MET A 70 -6.13 2.30 -3.37
CA MET A 70 -5.36 3.54 -3.44
C MET A 70 -4.53 3.70 -4.73
N GLY A 71 -4.64 2.74 -5.66
CA GLY A 71 -4.03 2.83 -6.99
C GLY A 71 -2.53 2.52 -7.05
N LEU A 72 -1.99 1.80 -6.08
CA LEU A 72 -0.56 1.49 -5.98
C LEU A 72 -0.16 0.17 -6.67
N GLU A 73 -1.14 -0.58 -7.19
CA GLU A 73 -0.93 -1.89 -7.80
C GLU A 73 0.19 -1.88 -8.84
N GLN A 74 0.16 -0.95 -9.81
CA GLN A 74 1.14 -0.90 -10.91
C GLN A 74 2.59 -0.73 -10.43
N LYS A 75 2.79 -0.17 -9.23
CA LYS A 75 4.12 0.08 -8.67
C LYS A 75 4.58 -1.06 -7.75
N LEU A 76 3.65 -1.80 -7.15
CA LEU A 76 3.94 -2.72 -6.05
C LEU A 76 3.61 -4.19 -6.36
N SER A 77 2.78 -4.51 -7.34
CA SER A 77 2.36 -5.89 -7.63
C SER A 77 3.54 -6.86 -7.76
N ALA A 78 4.53 -6.51 -8.59
CA ALA A 78 5.73 -7.31 -8.82
C ALA A 78 6.60 -7.52 -7.56
N TYR A 79 6.50 -6.62 -6.57
CA TYR A 79 7.24 -6.70 -5.31
C TYR A 79 6.47 -7.47 -4.23
N MET A 80 5.16 -7.62 -4.39
CA MET A 80 4.23 -8.22 -3.41
C MET A 80 3.94 -9.70 -3.67
N GLU A 81 4.35 -10.23 -4.84
CA GLU A 81 4.21 -11.63 -5.25
C GLU A 81 5.19 -12.58 -4.53
N PHE A 82 5.16 -12.63 -3.19
CA PHE A 82 6.11 -13.40 -2.36
C PHE A 82 6.15 -14.92 -2.68
N GLU A 83 5.16 -15.45 -3.39
CA GLU A 83 5.12 -16.83 -3.91
C GLU A 83 6.22 -17.14 -4.93
N ALA A 84 6.67 -16.15 -5.70
CA ALA A 84 7.78 -16.32 -6.65
C ALA A 84 9.15 -16.50 -5.97
N TYR A 85 9.22 -16.37 -4.63
CA TYR A 85 10.45 -16.19 -3.89
C TYR A 85 10.77 -17.31 -2.91
N GLU A 86 10.17 -18.50 -3.07
CA GLU A 86 10.51 -19.70 -2.27
C GLU A 86 12.01 -20.05 -2.33
N ASN A 87 12.73 -19.55 -3.35
CA ASN A 87 14.18 -19.73 -3.53
C ASN A 87 14.98 -18.41 -3.40
N ALA A 88 14.36 -17.29 -3.04
CA ALA A 88 15.07 -16.02 -2.91
C ALA A 88 15.95 -16.01 -1.65
N ASP A 89 17.12 -15.39 -1.75
CA ASP A 89 17.95 -15.20 -0.57
C ASP A 89 17.37 -14.09 0.35
N GLY A 90 17.77 -14.11 1.62
CA GLY A 90 17.27 -13.14 2.59
C GLY A 90 17.63 -11.68 2.24
N LYS A 91 18.65 -11.44 1.41
CA LYS A 91 19.02 -10.09 0.99
C LYS A 91 18.01 -9.57 -0.03
N GLU A 92 17.63 -10.38 -1.02
CA GLU A 92 16.63 -10.02 -2.01
C GLU A 92 15.28 -9.68 -1.35
N ILE A 93 14.82 -10.52 -0.41
CA ILE A 93 13.56 -10.28 0.31
C ILE A 93 13.64 -8.98 1.11
N LYS A 94 14.77 -8.72 1.79
CA LYS A 94 15.00 -7.49 2.55
C LYS A 94 14.94 -6.24 1.68
N GLU A 95 15.57 -6.28 0.49
CA GLU A 95 15.57 -5.16 -0.46
C GLU A 95 14.15 -4.87 -0.96
N LYS A 96 13.35 -5.90 -1.22
CA LYS A 96 11.94 -5.74 -1.60
C LYS A 96 11.11 -5.16 -0.47
N ILE A 97 11.22 -5.67 0.75
CA ILE A 97 10.51 -5.11 1.91
C ILE A 97 10.88 -3.63 2.08
N ALA A 98 12.16 -3.27 1.97
CA ALA A 98 12.59 -1.87 2.05
C ALA A 98 11.97 -1.00 0.95
N PHE A 99 11.87 -1.52 -0.29
CA PHE A 99 11.20 -0.82 -1.38
C PHE A 99 9.71 -0.63 -1.12
N ILE A 100 8.99 -1.69 -0.71
CA ILE A 100 7.56 -1.65 -0.36
C ILE A 100 7.34 -0.63 0.75
N THR A 101 8.11 -0.70 1.84
CA THR A 101 8.05 0.26 2.95
C THR A 101 8.22 1.70 2.45
N LYS A 102 9.22 1.96 1.61
CA LYS A 102 9.46 3.31 1.08
C LYS A 102 8.28 3.86 0.28
N ILE A 103 7.73 3.05 -0.63
CA ILE A 103 6.60 3.46 -1.48
C ILE A 103 5.34 3.65 -0.64
N CYS A 104 5.01 2.69 0.21
CA CYS A 104 3.81 2.75 1.05
C CYS A 104 3.84 3.93 2.02
N MET A 105 4.97 4.19 2.69
CA MET A 105 5.07 5.33 3.61
C MET A 105 4.92 6.68 2.87
N ARG A 106 5.46 6.79 1.65
CA ARG A 106 5.28 8.01 0.85
C ARG A 106 3.83 8.16 0.36
N ALA A 107 3.17 7.05 0.01
CA ALA A 107 1.76 7.04 -0.35
C ALA A 107 0.85 7.42 0.84
N VAL A 108 1.21 7.01 2.07
CA VAL A 108 0.52 7.43 3.29
C VAL A 108 0.60 8.95 3.48
N GLU A 109 1.75 9.57 3.18
CA GLU A 109 1.86 11.04 3.24
C GLU A 109 0.98 11.73 2.18
N GLU A 110 0.91 11.19 0.96
CA GLU A 110 -0.02 11.68 -0.06
C GLU A 110 -1.48 11.50 0.36
N ALA A 111 -1.83 10.39 1.01
CA ALA A 111 -3.18 10.12 1.50
C ALA A 111 -3.57 11.10 2.62
N LYS A 112 -2.64 11.47 3.50
CA LYS A 112 -2.86 12.53 4.51
C LYS A 112 -3.11 13.88 3.86
N VAL A 113 -2.39 14.22 2.78
CA VAL A 113 -2.62 15.45 2.02
C VAL A 113 -3.99 15.42 1.34
N TYR A 114 -4.38 14.27 0.76
CA TYR A 114 -5.70 14.07 0.17
C TYR A 114 -6.82 14.29 1.20
N LEU A 115 -6.72 13.63 2.35
CA LEU A 115 -7.69 13.70 3.44
C LEU A 115 -7.93 15.13 3.94
N LYS A 116 -6.86 15.93 4.04
CA LYS A 116 -6.93 17.36 4.40
C LYS A 116 -7.64 18.20 3.32
N GLY A 117 -7.53 17.79 2.06
CA GLY A 117 -8.19 18.44 0.92
C GLY A 117 -9.68 18.09 0.76
N LEU A 118 -10.18 17.08 1.47
CA LEU A 118 -11.61 16.73 1.53
C LEU A 118 -12.40 17.60 2.54
N ALA A 119 -11.79 18.68 3.07
CA ALA A 119 -12.42 19.59 4.02
C ALA A 119 -13.47 20.49 3.37
#